data_AF-A0A969SKT1-F1
#
_entry.id   AF-A0A969SKT1-F1
#
_cell.length_a   1.000
_cell.length_b   1.000
_cell.length_c   1.000
_cell.angle_alpha   90.00
_cell.angle_beta   90.00
_cell.angle_gamma   90.00
#
_symmetry.space_group_name_H-M   'P 1'
#
loop_
_entity.id
_entity.type
_entity.pdbx_description
1 polymer ?
#
loop_
_entity_poly.entity_id
_entity_poly.type
_entity_poly.pdbx_seq_one_letter_code
_entity_poly.pdbx_strand_id
1 'polypeptide(L)'
;MLNSATAAAPAFQPPANPPRFLILVERSSAGRAMAEEIRQTVFDLVYHAANGHMPDGSVFELWTFGEETTYRGFTPQMLTPDNHLKVASLASAYVNASTNRGPADIAELAGHVRELAGLGYELTLLLVTAPDTRLTGTSRDEPVNGFFEANAARMNAERRPFITGFRVQDGEIKAHSVSDSAFTMQLPPMPESTLTDEERNTRFAAARQARAELNRPPPTANPSPVVTRSEPAPRLDPNVPDEQQPGAIILRGNPKPVVPVAPPVETDAVTTGSSSPTTPGTETPQPAVPPVQTETPVKIDEAGATPDVSTTAKAIAATSDVPSDTPSGPTNVPAVEPVGVDPVAAPPAGSPPPSPMVAHPGTWLTAGGLFIAGLCFFIVAGLLAWVLMRRARAAAGPSYITRSIDGSRRTHTLTGADEAGGGCATCPSSDRGELPMPRMTQLRGCASARWFGA
;
A
#
# COMPACT_ATOMS: atom_id res chain seq x y z
N MET A 1 16.48 -15.82 -48.66
CA MET A 1 16.61 -15.87 -47.18
C MET A 1 17.22 -14.56 -46.76
N LEU A 2 16.40 -13.64 -46.25
CA LEU A 2 16.87 -12.34 -45.76
C LEU A 2 17.29 -12.54 -44.30
N ASN A 3 18.60 -12.44 -44.04
CA ASN A 3 19.13 -12.40 -42.69
C ASN A 3 18.79 -11.03 -42.10
N SER A 4 17.68 -10.94 -41.37
CA SER A 4 17.42 -9.80 -40.50
C SER A 4 18.43 -9.86 -39.36
N ALA A 5 19.51 -9.11 -39.47
CA ALA A 5 20.44 -8.91 -38.37
C ALA A 5 19.68 -8.20 -37.24
N THR A 6 19.40 -8.91 -36.16
CA THR A 6 18.89 -8.33 -34.92
C THR A 6 19.98 -7.42 -34.37
N ALA A 7 19.88 -6.11 -34.62
CA ALA A 7 20.73 -5.15 -33.94
C ALA A 7 20.50 -5.30 -32.43
N ALA A 8 21.57 -5.58 -31.69
CA ALA A 8 21.50 -5.64 -30.24
C ALA A 8 21.03 -4.27 -29.72
N ALA A 9 19.99 -4.25 -28.90
CA ALA A 9 19.55 -3.02 -28.25
C ALA A 9 20.71 -2.41 -27.45
N PRO A 10 20.90 -1.08 -27.49
CA PRO A 10 21.94 -0.43 -26.71
C PRO A 10 21.75 -0.73 -25.22
N ALA A 11 22.86 -0.97 -24.51
CA ALA A 11 22.84 -1.23 -23.08
C ALA A 11 22.28 -0.01 -22.32
N PHE A 12 21.37 -0.24 -21.38
CA PHE A 12 20.80 0.80 -20.54
C PHE A 12 21.89 1.48 -19.71
N GLN A 13 22.05 2.80 -19.85
CA GLN A 13 22.93 3.62 -19.01
C GLN A 13 22.06 4.41 -18.02
N PRO A 14 22.23 4.20 -16.70
CA PRO A 14 21.45 4.96 -15.73
C PRO A 14 21.85 6.44 -15.77
N PRO A 15 20.89 7.37 -15.55
CA PRO A 15 21.20 8.78 -15.42
C PRO A 15 22.14 9.02 -14.22
N ALA A 16 22.99 10.05 -14.31
CA ALA A 16 23.94 10.38 -13.24
C ALA A 16 23.26 10.67 -11.90
N ASN A 17 22.03 11.23 -11.95
CA ASN A 17 21.17 11.49 -10.81
C ASN A 17 19.77 10.93 -11.10
N PRO A 18 19.52 9.63 -10.82
CA PRO A 18 18.22 9.03 -11.09
C PRO A 18 17.14 9.63 -10.19
N PRO A 19 15.90 9.83 -10.69
CA PRO A 19 14.76 10.17 -9.85
C PRO A 19 14.63 9.19 -8.69
N ARG A 20 14.42 9.71 -7.48
CA ARG A 20 14.40 8.92 -6.27
C ARG A 20 12.98 8.79 -5.73
N PHE A 21 12.62 7.56 -5.41
CA PHE A 21 11.33 7.22 -4.82
C PHE A 21 11.55 6.57 -3.46
N LEU A 22 10.70 6.89 -2.50
CA LEU A 22 10.63 6.18 -1.23
C LEU A 22 9.21 5.69 -1.02
N ILE A 23 9.06 4.37 -0.93
CA ILE A 23 7.79 3.72 -0.63
C ILE A 23 7.74 3.45 0.87
N LEU A 24 6.81 4.08 1.57
CA LEU A 24 6.58 3.93 3.00
C LEU A 24 5.35 3.05 3.20
N VAL A 25 5.52 1.91 3.86
CA VAL A 25 4.46 0.89 3.97
C VAL A 25 4.08 0.67 5.42
N GLU A 26 2.80 0.86 5.72
CA GLU A 26 2.29 0.64 7.06
C GLU A 26 2.22 -0.86 7.40
N ARG A 27 2.70 -1.19 8.59
CA ARG A 27 2.71 -2.51 9.24
C ARG A 27 2.27 -2.40 10.70
N SER A 28 1.21 -1.64 10.93
CA SER A 28 0.61 -1.47 12.24
C SER A 28 -0.46 -2.54 12.55
N SER A 29 -1.05 -2.47 13.74
CA SER A 29 -2.26 -3.22 14.08
C SER A 29 -3.44 -2.90 13.17
N ALA A 30 -3.62 -1.64 12.74
CA ALA A 30 -4.67 -1.23 11.82
C ALA A 30 -4.47 -1.83 10.42
N GLY A 31 -3.22 -1.81 9.92
CA GLY A 31 -2.87 -2.41 8.63
C GLY A 31 -2.95 -3.94 8.59
N ARG A 32 -3.01 -4.62 9.74
CA ARG A 32 -2.99 -6.09 9.81
C ARG A 32 -4.19 -6.74 9.13
N ALA A 33 -5.37 -6.14 9.25
CA ALA A 33 -6.60 -6.65 8.64
C ALA A 33 -6.54 -6.63 7.10
N MET A 34 -5.60 -5.88 6.54
CA MET A 34 -5.45 -5.60 5.10
C MET A 34 -4.02 -5.92 4.63
N ALA A 35 -3.32 -6.80 5.35
CA ALA A 35 -1.91 -7.08 5.09
C ALA A 35 -1.68 -7.64 3.67
N GLU A 36 -2.64 -8.40 3.16
CA GLU A 36 -2.60 -8.96 1.80
C GLU A 36 -2.77 -7.86 0.76
N GLU A 37 -3.74 -6.97 0.95
CA GLU A 37 -4.06 -5.88 0.04
C GLU A 37 -2.97 -4.80 0.03
N ILE A 38 -2.36 -4.50 1.18
CA ILE A 38 -1.17 -3.64 1.28
C ILE A 38 -0.01 -4.24 0.47
N ARG A 39 0.24 -5.55 0.63
CA ARG A 39 1.30 -6.25 -0.11
C ARG A 39 1.06 -6.22 -1.62
N GLN A 40 -0.17 -6.50 -2.05
CA GLN A 40 -0.55 -6.44 -3.45
C GLN A 40 -0.43 -5.02 -4.00
N THR A 41 -0.85 -4.01 -3.23
CA THR A 41 -0.72 -2.60 -3.61
C THR A 41 0.74 -2.21 -3.85
N VAL A 42 1.66 -2.65 -2.98
CA VAL A 42 3.10 -2.42 -3.17
C VAL A 42 3.62 -3.13 -4.42
N PHE A 43 3.19 -4.37 -4.66
CA PHE A 43 3.53 -5.07 -5.91
C PHE A 43 3.07 -4.28 -7.13
N ASP A 44 1.81 -3.86 -7.16
CA ASP A 44 1.21 -3.14 -8.27
C ASP A 44 1.89 -1.77 -8.49
N LEU A 45 2.18 -1.05 -7.41
CA LEU A 45 2.92 0.22 -7.47
C LEU A 45 4.29 0.05 -8.12
N VAL A 46 5.04 -1.00 -7.80
CA VAL A 46 6.37 -1.20 -8.39
C VAL A 46 6.26 -1.75 -9.81
N TYR A 47 5.38 -2.73 -10.04
CA TYR A 47 5.22 -3.39 -11.34
C TYR A 47 4.73 -2.43 -12.43
N HIS A 48 3.78 -1.56 -12.08
CA HIS A 48 3.26 -0.51 -12.96
C HIS A 48 4.02 0.81 -12.83
N ALA A 49 5.17 0.81 -12.17
CA ALA A 49 6.03 1.98 -12.07
C ALA A 49 5.27 3.22 -11.57
N ALA A 50 4.48 3.05 -10.52
CA ALA A 50 3.58 4.04 -9.93
C ALA A 50 2.62 4.63 -10.97
N ASN A 51 2.01 3.78 -11.80
CA ASN A 51 1.17 4.18 -12.94
C ASN A 51 1.93 5.06 -13.96
N GLY A 52 3.19 4.71 -14.23
CA GLY A 52 4.10 5.46 -15.09
C GLY A 52 4.73 6.70 -14.45
N HIS A 53 4.43 7.01 -13.18
CA HIS A 53 5.05 8.13 -12.47
C HIS A 53 6.46 7.85 -11.94
N MET A 54 6.93 6.61 -12.01
CA MET A 54 8.30 6.19 -11.69
C MET A 54 9.01 5.80 -13.00
N PRO A 55 9.67 6.73 -13.70
CA PRO A 55 10.30 6.44 -14.99
C PRO A 55 11.34 5.32 -14.91
N ASP A 56 11.57 4.63 -16.02
CA ASP A 56 12.69 3.70 -16.14
C ASP A 56 14.02 4.40 -15.80
N GLY A 57 14.89 3.71 -15.05
CA GLY A 57 16.10 4.26 -14.47
C GLY A 57 15.94 4.90 -13.10
N SER A 58 14.70 5.07 -12.61
CA SER A 58 14.46 5.55 -11.25
C SER A 58 15.01 4.57 -10.23
N VAL A 59 15.42 5.10 -9.08
CA VAL A 59 15.84 4.29 -7.93
C VAL A 59 14.79 4.44 -6.84
N PHE A 60 14.31 3.33 -6.30
CA PHE A 60 13.42 3.37 -5.15
C PHE A 60 13.97 2.61 -3.94
N GLU A 61 13.66 3.14 -2.77
CA GLU A 61 13.85 2.50 -1.48
C GLU A 61 12.47 2.17 -0.88
N LEU A 62 12.41 1.19 0.01
CA LEU A 62 11.16 0.80 0.67
C LEU A 62 11.39 0.67 2.18
N TRP A 63 10.57 1.39 2.95
CA TRP A 63 10.58 1.34 4.41
C TRP A 63 9.24 0.81 4.91
N THR A 64 9.27 0.13 6.05
CA THR A 64 8.06 -0.31 6.74
C THR A 64 7.98 0.37 8.09
N PHE A 65 6.79 0.81 8.50
CA PHE A 65 6.59 1.46 9.79
C PHE A 65 5.39 0.85 10.53
N GLY A 66 5.50 0.76 11.85
CA GLY A 66 4.47 0.28 12.77
C GLY A 66 4.73 0.96 14.11
N GLU A 67 4.95 0.19 15.17
CA GLU A 67 5.48 0.72 16.44
C GLU A 67 6.90 1.27 16.30
N GLU A 68 7.68 0.69 15.38
CA GLU A 68 9.01 1.17 15.00
C GLU A 68 9.09 1.32 13.48
N THR A 69 9.90 2.29 13.04
CA THR A 69 10.22 2.50 11.63
C THR A 69 11.46 1.70 11.22
N THR A 70 11.26 0.67 10.41
CA THR A 70 12.37 -0.08 9.80
C THR A 70 12.79 0.57 8.49
N TYR A 71 13.78 1.46 8.58
CA TYR A 71 14.48 1.99 7.43
C TYR A 71 15.67 1.09 7.04
N ARG A 72 16.10 1.13 5.77
CA ARG A 72 17.25 0.38 5.20
C ARG A 72 17.19 -1.16 5.22
N GLY A 73 16.09 -1.78 5.65
CA GLY A 73 15.93 -3.24 5.52
C GLY A 73 15.79 -3.72 4.07
N PHE A 74 15.31 -2.85 3.18
CA PHE A 74 15.23 -3.10 1.74
C PHE A 74 16.38 -2.40 1.02
N THR A 75 17.20 -3.16 0.28
CA THR A 75 18.28 -2.59 -0.53
C THR A 75 17.69 -1.76 -1.68
N PRO A 76 18.14 -0.51 -1.90
CA PRO A 76 17.65 0.33 -3.00
C PRO A 76 17.68 -0.42 -4.33
N GLN A 77 16.59 -0.37 -5.09
CA GLN A 77 16.48 -1.03 -6.39
C GLN A 77 16.34 0.01 -7.48
N MET A 78 17.04 -0.21 -8.59
CA MET A 78 16.84 0.55 -9.82
C MET A 78 15.77 -0.14 -10.65
N LEU A 79 14.79 0.63 -11.10
CA LEU A 79 13.70 0.14 -11.94
C LEU A 79 14.14 0.20 -13.41
N THR A 80 14.05 -0.92 -14.12
CA THR A 80 14.31 -1.00 -15.56
C THR A 80 13.21 -1.85 -16.23
N PRO A 81 12.90 -1.64 -17.52
CA PRO A 81 11.80 -2.35 -18.19
C PRO A 81 11.84 -3.87 -18.00
N ASP A 82 13.04 -4.43 -18.04
CA ASP A 82 13.28 -5.87 -17.95
C ASP A 82 13.14 -6.44 -16.52
N ASN A 83 13.12 -5.58 -15.50
CA ASN A 83 13.20 -6.01 -14.10
C ASN A 83 11.95 -5.68 -13.26
N HIS A 84 10.94 -4.98 -13.81
CA HIS A 84 9.75 -4.55 -13.05
C HIS A 84 9.12 -5.69 -12.25
N LEU A 85 8.84 -6.82 -12.91
CA LEU A 85 8.22 -7.97 -12.27
C LEU A 85 9.07 -8.53 -11.12
N LYS A 86 10.37 -8.74 -11.37
CA LYS A 86 11.29 -9.28 -10.38
C LYS A 86 11.38 -8.37 -9.15
N VAL A 87 11.54 -7.07 -9.38
CA VAL A 87 11.70 -6.07 -8.33
C VAL A 87 10.40 -5.86 -7.55
N ALA A 88 9.24 -5.89 -8.22
CA ALA A 88 7.93 -5.87 -7.58
C ALA A 88 7.69 -7.09 -6.69
N SER A 89 8.04 -8.30 -7.16
CA SER A 89 7.97 -9.52 -6.36
C SER A 89 8.87 -9.44 -5.11
N LEU A 90 10.09 -8.89 -5.25
CA LEU A 90 11.01 -8.70 -4.13
C LEU A 90 10.44 -7.71 -3.10
N ALA A 91 9.90 -6.57 -3.54
CA ALA A 91 9.30 -5.57 -2.67
C ALA A 91 8.11 -6.14 -1.90
N SER A 92 7.22 -6.85 -2.58
CA SER A 92 6.07 -7.55 -2.00
C SER A 92 6.49 -8.61 -0.96
N ALA A 93 7.50 -9.41 -1.27
CA ALA A 93 8.03 -10.42 -0.35
C ALA A 93 8.66 -9.78 0.89
N TYR A 94 9.37 -8.67 0.74
CA TYR A 94 9.93 -7.92 1.86
C TYR A 94 8.84 -7.38 2.79
N VAL A 95 7.78 -6.78 2.24
CA VAL A 95 6.63 -6.30 3.04
C VAL A 95 5.98 -7.45 3.80
N ASN A 96 5.85 -8.62 3.17
CA ASN A 96 5.32 -9.81 3.83
C ASN A 96 6.19 -10.29 5.01
N ALA A 97 7.51 -10.26 4.85
CA ALA A 97 8.47 -10.69 5.85
C ALA A 97 8.64 -9.69 7.01
N SER A 98 8.24 -8.44 6.83
CA SER A 98 8.35 -7.41 7.86
C SER A 98 7.50 -7.74 9.10
N THR A 99 8.14 -7.64 10.28
CA THR A 99 7.56 -8.08 11.56
C THR A 99 7.02 -6.95 12.42
N ASN A 100 7.02 -5.71 11.94
CA ASN A 100 6.54 -4.57 12.72
C ASN A 100 5.09 -4.83 13.15
N ARG A 101 4.85 -4.62 14.44
CA ARG A 101 3.55 -4.80 15.11
C ARG A 101 3.30 -3.53 15.94
N GLY A 102 2.12 -3.42 16.53
CA GLY A 102 1.75 -2.28 17.36
C GLY A 102 1.11 -1.12 16.60
N PRO A 103 0.78 -0.02 17.28
CA PRO A 103 0.21 1.19 16.67
C PRO A 103 1.23 1.85 15.73
N ALA A 104 0.76 2.56 14.70
CA ALA A 104 1.66 3.30 13.82
C ALA A 104 2.23 4.55 14.52
N ASP A 105 3.55 4.66 14.62
CA ASP A 105 4.23 5.89 15.05
C ASP A 105 4.54 6.79 13.84
N ILE A 106 3.52 7.56 13.45
CA ILE A 106 3.66 8.50 12.33
C ILE A 106 4.60 9.67 12.67
N ALA A 107 4.73 10.04 13.95
CA ALA A 107 5.60 11.13 14.36
C ALA A 107 7.09 10.75 14.21
N GLU A 108 7.45 9.53 14.60
CA GLU A 108 8.78 8.95 14.35
C GLU A 108 9.07 8.91 12.84
N LEU A 109 8.14 8.34 12.06
CA LEU A 109 8.26 8.29 10.59
C LEU A 109 8.48 9.68 9.98
N ALA A 110 7.68 10.67 10.40
CA ALA A 110 7.80 12.05 9.93
C ALA A 110 9.16 12.67 10.30
N GLY A 111 9.72 12.32 11.45
CA GLY A 111 11.09 12.68 11.86
C GLY A 111 12.13 12.18 10.85
N HIS A 112 12.11 10.89 10.53
CA HIS A 112 13.02 10.28 9.55
C HIS A 112 12.85 10.83 8.15
N VAL A 113 11.60 11.05 7.71
CA VAL A 113 11.32 11.64 6.39
C VAL A 113 11.85 13.08 6.32
N ARG A 114 11.72 13.87 7.38
CA ARG A 114 12.24 15.25 7.44
C ARG A 114 13.76 15.29 7.37
N GLU A 115 14.43 14.38 8.07
CA GLU A 115 15.89 14.25 8.00
C GLU A 115 16.33 13.89 6.56
N LEU A 116 15.65 12.93 5.93
CA LEU A 116 15.92 12.54 4.55
C LEU A 116 15.65 13.69 3.56
N ALA A 117 14.55 14.42 3.76
CA ALA A 117 14.19 15.59 2.96
C ALA A 117 15.26 16.70 3.09
N GLY A 118 15.74 16.96 4.31
CA GLY A 118 16.75 17.97 4.62
C GLY A 118 18.07 17.81 3.86
N LEU A 119 18.35 16.63 3.30
CA LEU A 119 19.48 16.38 2.42
C LEU A 119 19.34 17.06 1.03
N GLY A 120 18.23 17.74 0.76
CA GLY A 120 18.00 18.56 -0.43
C GLY A 120 17.59 17.77 -1.67
N TYR A 121 17.17 16.52 -1.51
CA TYR A 121 16.74 15.64 -2.61
C TYR A 121 15.41 16.05 -3.21
N GLU A 122 15.37 16.01 -4.55
CA GLU A 122 14.13 15.80 -5.30
C GLU A 122 13.68 14.37 -5.01
N LEU A 123 12.66 14.24 -4.17
CA LEU A 123 12.23 12.96 -3.64
C LEU A 123 10.71 12.84 -3.77
N THR A 124 10.29 11.68 -4.28
CA THR A 124 8.87 11.33 -4.35
C THR A 124 8.57 10.27 -3.31
N LEU A 125 7.68 10.60 -2.37
CA LEU A 125 7.25 9.67 -1.34
C LEU A 125 5.92 9.04 -1.75
N LEU A 126 5.80 7.73 -1.61
CA LEU A 126 4.56 6.99 -1.76
C LEU A 126 4.24 6.31 -0.44
N LEU A 127 3.24 6.82 0.27
CA LEU A 127 2.82 6.32 1.57
C LEU A 127 1.60 5.41 1.40
N VAL A 128 1.73 4.15 1.79
CA VAL A 128 0.66 3.14 1.76
C VAL A 128 0.18 2.89 3.18
N THR A 129 -1.03 3.34 3.51
CA THR A 129 -1.58 3.34 4.89
C THR A 129 -2.94 2.67 4.98
N ALA A 130 -3.27 2.18 6.17
CA ALA A 130 -4.62 1.76 6.51
C ALA A 130 -5.58 2.97 6.58
N PRO A 131 -6.91 2.76 6.45
CA PRO A 131 -7.87 3.87 6.43
C PRO A 131 -8.04 4.60 7.77
N ASP A 132 -7.72 3.92 8.86
CA ASP A 132 -7.84 4.46 10.22
C ASP A 132 -6.58 5.21 10.68
N THR A 133 -5.52 5.18 9.87
CA THR A 133 -4.26 5.88 10.16
C THR A 133 -4.44 7.39 9.99
N ARG A 134 -3.79 8.17 10.86
CA ARG A 134 -3.84 9.63 10.80
C ARG A 134 -2.44 10.20 10.70
N LEU A 135 -2.25 11.09 9.73
CA LEU A 135 -0.97 11.76 9.54
C LEU A 135 -0.78 12.87 10.56
N THR A 136 0.42 12.95 11.09
CA THR A 136 0.84 14.01 12.01
C THR A 136 2.28 14.42 11.71
N GLY A 137 2.59 15.71 11.93
CA GLY A 137 3.94 16.24 11.80
C GLY A 137 4.34 16.67 10.39
N THR A 138 3.39 16.74 9.45
CA THR A 138 3.59 17.28 8.10
C THR A 138 2.80 18.59 7.91
N SER A 139 3.24 19.44 6.98
CA SER A 139 2.48 20.64 6.59
C SER A 139 1.19 20.34 5.81
N ARG A 140 0.91 19.06 5.53
CA ARG A 140 -0.21 18.58 4.71
C ARG A 140 -1.15 17.64 5.47
N ASP A 141 -1.05 17.60 6.80
CA ASP A 141 -1.82 16.67 7.64
C ASP A 141 -3.34 16.87 7.46
N GLU A 142 -3.83 18.10 7.61
CA GLU A 142 -5.27 18.42 7.57
C GLU A 142 -5.96 18.00 6.25
N PRO A 143 -5.50 18.41 5.04
CA PRO A 143 -6.17 18.02 3.81
C PRO A 143 -6.10 16.52 3.54
N VAL A 144 -5.01 15.85 3.91
CA VAL A 144 -4.88 14.40 3.73
C VAL A 144 -5.80 13.64 4.68
N ASN A 145 -5.81 14.01 5.97
CA ASN A 145 -6.66 13.38 6.97
C ASN A 145 -8.15 13.61 6.68
N GLY A 146 -8.52 14.79 6.17
CA GLY A 146 -9.90 15.05 5.73
C GLY A 146 -10.35 14.10 4.62
N PHE A 147 -9.46 13.76 3.67
CA PHE A 147 -9.75 12.76 2.64
C PHE A 147 -9.87 11.34 3.23
N PHE A 148 -8.97 10.98 4.16
CA PHE A 148 -9.02 9.69 4.85
C PHE A 148 -10.35 9.51 5.58
N GLU A 149 -10.76 10.50 6.36
CA GLU A 149 -12.01 10.47 7.13
C GLU A 149 -13.24 10.33 6.24
N ALA A 150 -13.33 11.10 5.15
CA ALA A 150 -14.44 11.03 4.21
C ALA A 150 -14.59 9.66 3.52
N ASN A 151 -13.50 8.89 3.41
CA ASN A 151 -13.46 7.64 2.66
C ASN A 151 -13.22 6.39 3.51
N ALA A 152 -12.90 6.53 4.81
CA ALA A 152 -12.43 5.43 5.65
C ALA A 152 -13.41 4.25 5.71
N ALA A 153 -14.71 4.52 5.86
CA ALA A 153 -15.73 3.47 5.93
C ALA A 153 -15.78 2.62 4.64
N ARG A 154 -15.71 3.26 3.47
CA ARG A 154 -15.67 2.58 2.17
C ARG A 154 -14.39 1.73 2.04
N MET A 155 -13.25 2.33 2.34
CA MET A 155 -11.96 1.66 2.21
C MET A 155 -11.79 0.47 3.16
N ASN A 156 -12.31 0.58 4.39
CA ASN A 156 -12.36 -0.51 5.36
C ASN A 156 -13.28 -1.65 4.87
N ALA A 157 -14.45 -1.32 4.31
CA ALA A 157 -15.36 -2.32 3.76
C ALA A 157 -14.74 -3.09 2.57
N GLU A 158 -13.98 -2.39 1.72
CA GLU A 158 -13.27 -2.97 0.58
C GLU A 158 -11.92 -3.60 0.95
N ARG A 159 -11.44 -3.40 2.19
CA ARG A 159 -10.09 -3.77 2.66
C ARG A 159 -8.96 -3.19 1.80
N ARG A 160 -9.11 -1.96 1.31
CA ARG A 160 -8.13 -1.31 0.44
C ARG A 160 -7.35 -0.22 1.17
N PRO A 161 -6.01 -0.18 1.07
CA PRO A 161 -5.23 0.89 1.69
C PRO A 161 -5.40 2.20 0.93
N PHE A 162 -5.10 3.31 1.61
CA PHE A 162 -4.85 4.57 0.93
C PHE A 162 -3.42 4.61 0.37
N ILE A 163 -3.25 5.35 -0.72
CA ILE A 163 -1.95 5.68 -1.27
C ILE A 163 -1.84 7.20 -1.32
N THR A 164 -0.90 7.75 -0.56
CA THR A 164 -0.63 9.18 -0.52
C THR A 164 0.72 9.46 -1.17
N GLY A 165 0.71 10.23 -2.26
CA GLY A 165 1.90 10.71 -2.92
C GLY A 165 2.35 12.06 -2.35
N PHE A 166 3.63 12.22 -2.03
CA PHE A 166 4.21 13.52 -1.69
C PHE A 166 5.36 13.87 -2.63
N ARG A 167 5.47 15.15 -3.00
CA ARG A 167 6.65 15.71 -3.66
C ARG A 167 7.44 16.52 -2.66
N VAL A 168 8.68 16.08 -2.45
CA VAL A 168 9.66 16.76 -1.61
C VAL A 168 10.63 17.49 -2.52
N GLN A 169 10.75 18.79 -2.31
CA GLN A 169 11.65 19.67 -3.05
C GLN A 169 12.29 20.64 -2.07
N ASP A 170 13.60 20.82 -2.20
CA ASP A 170 14.41 21.73 -1.37
C ASP A 170 14.26 21.46 0.15
N GLY A 171 13.95 20.22 0.53
CA GLY A 171 13.78 19.79 1.92
C GLY A 171 12.37 19.95 2.50
N GLU A 172 11.39 20.36 1.69
CA GLU A 172 10.01 20.55 2.13
C GLU A 172 9.03 19.73 1.30
N ILE A 173 7.93 19.30 1.93
CA ILE A 173 6.79 18.71 1.22
C ILE A 173 6.00 19.84 0.54
N LYS A 174 6.14 19.95 -0.78
CA LYS A 174 5.55 21.03 -1.56
C LYS A 174 4.22 20.65 -2.21
N ALA A 175 4.02 19.40 -2.59
CA ALA A 175 2.77 18.93 -3.19
C ALA A 175 2.38 17.54 -2.66
N HIS A 176 1.08 17.24 -2.70
CA HIS A 176 0.56 15.94 -2.31
C HIS A 176 -0.61 15.51 -3.19
N SER A 177 -0.88 14.21 -3.23
CA SER A 177 -2.11 13.62 -3.74
C SER A 177 -2.51 12.43 -2.88
N VAL A 178 -3.81 12.13 -2.82
CA VAL A 178 -4.34 10.95 -2.13
C VAL A 178 -5.16 10.16 -3.13
N SER A 179 -5.01 8.84 -3.12
CA SER A 179 -5.70 7.94 -4.04
C SER A 179 -6.13 6.67 -3.31
N ASP A 180 -7.20 6.08 -3.80
CA ASP A 180 -7.76 4.83 -3.28
C ASP A 180 -7.26 3.58 -4.04
N SER A 181 -6.46 3.74 -5.09
CA SER A 181 -5.91 2.64 -5.90
C SER A 181 -4.55 2.97 -6.48
N ALA A 182 -3.71 1.96 -6.66
CA ALA A 182 -2.44 2.10 -7.38
C ALA A 182 -2.66 2.48 -8.86
N PHE A 183 -3.78 2.06 -9.44
CA PHE A 183 -4.13 2.29 -10.85
C PHE A 183 -4.76 3.66 -11.11
N THR A 184 -5.38 4.27 -10.09
CA THR A 184 -6.01 5.60 -10.21
C THR A 184 -5.11 6.70 -9.64
N MET A 185 -3.95 6.34 -9.10
CA MET A 185 -3.03 7.29 -8.52
C MET A 185 -2.51 8.27 -9.58
N GLN A 186 -2.61 9.55 -9.24
CA GLN A 186 -1.99 10.64 -9.99
C GLN A 186 -1.04 11.38 -9.07
N LEU A 187 0.25 11.43 -9.42
CA LEU A 187 1.21 12.24 -8.68
C LEU A 187 1.22 13.66 -9.25
N PRO A 188 1.19 14.70 -8.39
CA PRO A 188 1.36 16.06 -8.86
C PRO A 188 2.73 16.20 -9.56
N PRO A 189 2.88 17.14 -10.51
CA PRO A 189 4.18 17.43 -11.10
C PRO A 189 5.19 17.82 -10.02
N MET A 190 6.47 17.54 -10.26
CA MET A 190 7.53 18.00 -9.36
C MET A 190 7.55 19.54 -9.41
N PRO A 191 7.46 20.24 -8.27
CA PRO A 191 7.58 21.69 -8.25
C PRO A 191 8.99 22.12 -8.66
N GLU A 192 9.10 23.33 -9.19
CA GLU A 192 10.39 23.91 -9.53
C GLU A 192 11.23 24.13 -8.26
N SER A 193 12.52 23.81 -8.35
CA SER A 193 13.48 24.10 -7.28
C SER A 193 13.70 25.60 -7.19
N THR A 194 13.71 26.13 -5.98
CA THR A 194 14.17 27.49 -5.70
C THR A 194 15.70 27.57 -5.61
N LEU A 195 16.38 26.43 -5.53
CA LEU A 195 17.82 26.33 -5.48
C LEU A 195 18.40 26.32 -6.89
N THR A 196 19.51 27.04 -7.06
CA THR A 196 20.31 26.94 -8.27
C THR A 196 20.89 25.52 -8.43
N ASP A 197 21.25 25.13 -9.65
CA ASP A 197 21.83 23.81 -9.91
C ASP A 197 23.16 23.62 -9.17
N GLU A 198 23.94 24.68 -8.96
CA GLU A 198 25.19 24.66 -8.19
C GLU A 198 24.93 24.37 -6.71
N GLU A 199 23.97 25.07 -6.09
CA GLU A 199 23.56 24.81 -4.71
C GLU A 199 23.01 23.39 -4.54
N ARG A 200 22.21 22.93 -5.50
CA ARG A 200 21.63 21.57 -5.49
C ARG A 200 22.73 20.51 -5.58
N ASN A 201 23.67 20.67 -6.52
CA ASN A 201 24.81 19.77 -6.67
C ASN A 201 25.70 19.77 -5.42
N THR A 202 25.89 20.93 -4.79
CA THR A 202 26.65 21.07 -3.53
C THR A 202 25.95 20.33 -2.40
N ARG A 203 24.63 20.48 -2.25
CA ARG A 203 23.84 19.72 -1.25
C ARG A 203 23.90 18.22 -1.51
N PHE A 204 23.81 17.78 -2.77
CA PHE A 204 23.97 16.36 -3.12
C PHE A 204 25.36 15.83 -2.84
N ALA A 205 26.41 16.61 -3.10
CA ALA A 205 27.78 16.23 -2.74
C ALA A 205 27.91 16.08 -1.22
N ALA A 206 27.43 17.05 -0.44
CA ALA A 206 27.45 17.01 1.01
C ALA A 206 26.65 15.83 1.57
N ALA A 207 25.44 15.56 1.04
CA ALA A 207 24.62 14.44 1.46
C ALA A 207 25.24 13.08 1.11
N ARG A 208 25.92 12.97 -0.05
CA ARG A 208 26.69 11.77 -0.41
C ARG A 208 27.86 11.55 0.55
N GLN A 209 28.58 12.61 0.91
CA GLN A 209 29.67 12.55 1.89
C GLN A 209 29.15 12.16 3.28
N ALA A 210 28.06 12.77 3.76
CA ALA A 210 27.43 12.43 5.03
C ALA A 210 26.99 10.96 5.07
N ARG A 211 26.40 10.44 3.98
CA ARG A 211 26.04 9.01 3.87
C ARG A 211 27.27 8.10 3.82
N ALA A 212 28.34 8.53 3.13
CA ALA A 212 29.59 7.77 3.08
C ALA A 212 30.26 7.68 4.46
N GLU A 213 30.26 8.77 5.23
CA GLU A 213 30.81 8.79 6.58
C GLU A 213 29.95 7.98 7.56
N LEU A 214 28.61 8.06 7.46
CA LEU A 214 27.71 7.24 8.28
C LEU A 214 27.89 5.73 8.01
N ASN A 215 28.18 5.35 6.76
CA ASN A 215 28.44 3.97 6.39
C ASN A 215 29.91 3.55 6.57
N ARG A 216 30.78 4.47 7.02
CA ARG A 216 32.17 4.15 7.28
C ARG A 216 32.21 3.20 8.49
N PRO A 217 32.81 2.00 8.36
CA PRO A 217 32.96 1.13 9.52
C PRO A 217 33.71 1.91 10.61
N PRO A 218 33.28 1.80 11.88
CA PRO A 218 33.97 2.47 12.97
C PRO A 218 35.45 2.11 12.88
N PRO A 219 36.37 3.10 13.04
CA PRO A 219 37.80 2.83 12.93
C PRO A 219 38.09 1.67 13.87
N THR A 220 38.54 0.55 13.30
CA THR A 220 38.90 -0.63 14.08
C THR A 220 39.99 -0.15 15.01
N ALA A 221 39.65 0.06 16.27
CA ALA A 221 40.62 0.44 17.27
C ALA A 221 41.67 -0.66 17.22
N ASN A 222 42.87 -0.35 16.71
CA ASN A 222 44.00 -1.26 16.76
C ASN A 222 44.02 -1.75 18.20
N PRO A 223 43.86 -3.06 18.45
CA PRO A 223 43.78 -3.55 19.81
C PRO A 223 45.05 -3.06 20.49
N SER A 224 44.90 -2.09 21.40
CA SER A 224 45.98 -1.71 22.30
C SER A 224 46.49 -3.03 22.85
N PRO A 225 47.78 -3.35 22.72
CA PRO A 225 48.31 -4.63 23.16
C PRO A 225 47.83 -4.81 24.58
N VAL A 226 46.90 -5.75 24.77
CA VAL A 226 46.45 -6.15 26.08
C VAL A 226 47.72 -6.68 26.70
N VAL A 227 48.35 -5.87 27.54
CA VAL A 227 49.36 -6.35 28.46
C VAL A 227 48.57 -7.30 29.33
N THR A 228 48.59 -8.58 28.93
CA THR A 228 48.12 -9.68 29.75
C THR A 228 48.98 -9.61 30.99
N ARG A 229 48.50 -8.89 32.00
CA ARG A 229 48.99 -9.03 33.35
C ARG A 229 48.57 -10.45 33.69
N SER A 230 49.50 -11.39 33.51
CA SER A 230 49.35 -12.76 33.93
C SER A 230 49.10 -12.75 35.42
N GLU A 231 47.84 -12.64 35.81
CA GLU A 231 47.43 -12.94 37.17
C GLU A 231 47.69 -14.44 37.34
N PRO A 232 48.58 -14.83 38.26
CA PRO A 232 48.96 -16.23 38.43
C PRO A 232 47.70 -17.02 38.75
N ALA A 233 47.41 -18.03 37.92
CA ALA A 233 46.26 -18.90 38.10
C ALA A 233 46.20 -19.39 39.56
N PRO A 234 45.04 -19.24 40.23
CA PRO A 234 44.82 -19.87 41.53
C PRO A 234 45.10 -21.35 41.39
N ARG A 235 46.10 -21.86 42.13
CA ARG A 235 46.37 -23.29 42.19
C ARG A 235 45.12 -23.96 42.76
N LEU A 236 44.45 -24.75 41.93
CA LEU A 236 43.36 -25.63 42.35
C LEU A 236 43.92 -26.64 43.35
N ASP A 237 43.32 -26.65 44.54
CA ASP A 237 43.60 -27.61 45.61
C ASP A 237 43.04 -28.98 45.17
N PRO A 238 43.86 -30.03 45.02
CA PRO A 238 43.46 -31.30 44.40
C PRO A 238 42.55 -32.18 45.29
N ASN A 239 41.95 -31.64 46.34
CA ASN A 239 41.16 -32.41 47.32
C ASN A 239 39.68 -31.99 47.43
N VAL A 240 39.14 -31.28 46.45
CA VAL A 240 37.71 -30.92 46.42
C VAL A 240 36.93 -31.93 45.56
N PRO A 241 35.94 -32.67 46.10
CA PRO A 241 35.10 -33.59 45.34
C PRO A 241 34.28 -32.88 44.26
N ASP A 242 34.18 -33.49 43.07
CA ASP A 242 33.64 -32.94 41.81
C ASP A 242 32.15 -32.52 41.82
N GLU A 243 31.42 -32.67 42.93
CA GLU A 243 29.96 -32.55 42.96
C GLU A 243 29.42 -31.13 43.27
N GLN A 244 30.30 -30.13 43.44
CA GLN A 244 29.91 -28.76 43.79
C GLN A 244 30.46 -27.65 42.89
N GLN A 245 30.99 -27.94 41.70
CA GLN A 245 31.33 -26.88 40.75
C GLN A 245 30.08 -26.30 40.07
N PRO A 246 29.70 -25.04 40.34
CA PRO A 246 28.60 -24.40 39.64
C PRO A 246 29.11 -23.90 38.28
N GLY A 247 28.72 -24.58 37.20
CA GLY A 247 29.05 -24.12 35.84
C GLY A 247 29.24 -25.20 34.77
N ALA A 248 29.06 -26.49 35.08
CA ALA A 248 29.09 -27.53 34.05
C ALA A 248 27.89 -27.41 33.11
N ILE A 249 28.10 -26.78 31.95
CA ILE A 249 27.15 -26.75 30.84
C ILE A 249 27.02 -28.18 30.31
N ILE A 250 25.92 -28.85 30.68
CA ILE A 250 25.53 -30.13 30.10
C ILE A 250 25.12 -29.88 28.63
N LEU A 251 25.97 -30.25 27.67
CA LEU A 251 25.55 -30.44 26.29
C LEU A 251 24.58 -31.62 26.23
N ARG A 252 23.27 -31.33 26.34
CA ARG A 252 22.21 -32.31 26.02
C ARG A 252 22.19 -32.55 24.52
N GLY A 253 22.50 -33.79 24.15
CA GLY A 253 22.48 -34.28 22.78
C GLY A 253 21.10 -34.28 22.12
N ASN A 254 21.15 -34.31 20.79
CA ASN A 254 20.05 -34.44 19.85
C ASN A 254 18.97 -35.44 20.30
N PRO A 255 17.67 -35.06 20.27
CA PRO A 255 16.59 -36.03 20.38
C PRO A 255 16.50 -36.87 19.09
N LYS A 256 16.46 -38.19 19.30
CA LYS A 256 16.27 -39.24 18.30
C LYS A 256 14.83 -39.20 17.75
N PRO A 257 14.58 -39.55 16.46
CA PRO A 257 13.23 -39.51 15.88
C PRO A 257 12.30 -40.52 16.56
N VAL A 258 11.18 -40.03 17.09
CA VAL A 258 10.11 -40.86 17.68
C VAL A 258 9.20 -41.37 16.56
N VAL A 259 9.03 -42.69 16.53
CA VAL A 259 8.14 -43.44 15.62
C VAL A 259 6.67 -43.19 15.99
N PRO A 260 5.73 -43.05 15.03
CA PRO A 260 4.32 -42.81 15.34
C PRO A 260 3.64 -44.08 15.88
N VAL A 261 3.05 -44.00 17.07
CA VAL A 261 2.18 -45.02 17.65
C VAL A 261 0.72 -44.67 17.32
N ALA A 262 -0.01 -45.66 16.83
CA ALA A 262 -1.41 -45.57 16.43
C ALA A 262 -2.36 -45.27 17.61
N PRO A 263 -3.54 -44.66 17.36
CA PRO A 263 -4.52 -44.38 18.41
C PRO A 263 -5.34 -45.63 18.79
N PRO A 264 -5.65 -45.83 20.09
CA PRO A 264 -6.62 -46.83 20.50
C PRO A 264 -8.06 -46.29 20.39
N VAL A 265 -8.91 -47.16 19.88
CA VAL A 265 -10.37 -47.12 19.92
C VAL A 265 -10.81 -47.58 21.31
N GLU A 266 -11.69 -46.84 21.98
CA GLU A 266 -12.55 -47.42 23.03
C GLU A 266 -13.86 -46.63 23.21
N THR A 267 -14.93 -47.31 22.80
CA THR A 267 -16.35 -47.22 23.21
C THR A 267 -16.47 -47.61 24.69
N ASP A 268 -17.26 -47.01 25.57
CA ASP A 268 -18.71 -47.19 25.84
C ASP A 268 -19.03 -46.42 27.16
N ALA A 269 -20.10 -45.62 27.26
CA ALA A 269 -21.44 -45.92 27.77
C ALA A 269 -21.74 -45.44 29.23
N VAL A 270 -22.74 -44.55 29.32
CA VAL A 270 -23.86 -44.44 30.30
C VAL A 270 -23.56 -44.40 31.80
N THR A 271 -23.99 -43.33 32.50
CA THR A 271 -25.06 -43.36 33.53
C THR A 271 -25.41 -41.96 34.06
N THR A 272 -26.71 -41.79 34.22
CA THR A 272 -27.55 -40.70 34.76
C THR A 272 -27.09 -40.03 36.06
N GLY A 273 -27.28 -38.72 36.13
CA GLY A 273 -27.28 -37.93 37.37
C GLY A 273 -28.15 -36.68 37.22
N SER A 274 -29.33 -36.74 37.83
CA SER A 274 -30.37 -35.72 37.88
C SER A 274 -30.07 -34.67 38.95
N SER A 275 -30.09 -33.38 38.58
CA SER A 275 -30.44 -32.29 39.50
C SER A 275 -30.77 -30.99 38.73
N SER A 276 -32.03 -30.55 38.87
CA SER A 276 -32.46 -29.15 38.71
C SER A 276 -31.72 -28.27 39.73
N PRO A 277 -31.53 -26.94 39.52
CA PRO A 277 -32.65 -26.01 39.73
C PRO A 277 -32.63 -24.69 38.90
N THR A 278 -33.81 -24.07 38.85
CA THR A 278 -34.08 -22.61 38.82
C THR A 278 -33.81 -21.79 37.54
N THR A 279 -34.94 -21.45 36.92
CA THR A 279 -35.26 -20.34 36.02
C THR A 279 -34.57 -19.01 36.37
N PRO A 280 -34.08 -18.26 35.37
CA PRO A 280 -34.58 -16.90 35.20
C PRO A 280 -34.74 -16.45 33.73
N GLY A 281 -35.85 -15.76 33.45
CA GLY A 281 -35.92 -14.56 32.62
C GLY A 281 -35.49 -14.66 31.15
N THR A 282 -36.46 -14.98 30.29
CA THR A 282 -36.41 -14.62 28.87
C THR A 282 -36.56 -13.10 28.73
N GLU A 283 -35.50 -12.40 28.34
CA GLU A 283 -35.61 -11.07 27.75
C GLU A 283 -34.74 -11.01 26.49
N THR A 284 -35.43 -10.90 25.35
CA THR A 284 -34.88 -10.79 24.01
C THR A 284 -34.78 -9.29 23.67
N PRO A 285 -33.60 -8.73 23.40
CA PRO A 285 -33.50 -7.42 22.77
C PRO A 285 -33.68 -7.58 21.26
N GLN A 286 -34.85 -7.19 20.78
CA GLN A 286 -35.17 -6.99 19.38
C GLN A 286 -34.46 -5.71 18.86
N PRO A 287 -33.74 -5.75 17.73
CA PRO A 287 -33.13 -4.55 17.15
C PRO A 287 -34.18 -3.57 16.63
N ALA A 288 -34.04 -2.30 17.03
CA ALA A 288 -34.80 -1.18 16.52
C ALA A 288 -34.48 -0.95 15.03
N VAL A 289 -35.50 -1.08 14.19
CA VAL A 289 -35.49 -0.66 12.79
C VAL A 289 -35.91 0.81 12.73
N PRO A 290 -35.13 1.73 12.13
CA PRO A 290 -35.58 3.10 11.91
C PRO A 290 -36.71 3.15 10.87
N PRO A 291 -37.67 4.07 10.98
CA PRO A 291 -38.81 4.16 10.07
C PRO A 291 -38.37 4.59 8.67
N VAL A 292 -38.75 3.78 7.68
CA VAL A 292 -38.80 4.13 6.26
C VAL A 292 -39.81 5.25 6.07
N GLN A 293 -39.36 6.38 5.54
CA GLN A 293 -40.25 7.44 5.07
C GLN A 293 -40.93 6.96 3.78
N THR A 294 -42.23 6.76 3.86
CA THR A 294 -43.10 6.55 2.68
C THR A 294 -43.27 7.90 1.99
N GLU A 295 -42.60 8.09 0.85
CA GLU A 295 -42.88 9.22 -0.04
C GLU A 295 -44.26 9.04 -0.66
N THR A 296 -45.12 10.01 -0.40
CA THR A 296 -46.44 10.20 -0.99
C THR A 296 -46.30 10.45 -2.49
N PRO A 297 -47.06 9.77 -3.37
CA PRO A 297 -47.07 10.07 -4.79
C PRO A 297 -47.74 11.44 -5.02
N VAL A 298 -46.96 12.39 -5.55
CA VAL A 298 -47.49 13.65 -6.07
C VAL A 298 -48.33 13.35 -7.30
N LYS A 299 -49.63 13.60 -7.15
CA LYS A 299 -50.64 13.65 -8.20
C LYS A 299 -50.27 14.78 -9.18
N ILE A 300 -49.84 14.42 -10.38
CA ILE A 300 -49.67 15.37 -11.49
C ILE A 300 -51.07 15.52 -12.11
N ASP A 301 -51.70 16.65 -11.83
CA ASP A 301 -52.93 17.06 -12.52
C ASP A 301 -52.57 17.57 -13.92
N GLU A 302 -53.23 16.95 -14.89
CA GLU A 302 -53.22 17.24 -16.32
C GLU A 302 -54.37 18.21 -16.65
N ALA A 303 -54.04 19.42 -17.08
CA ALA A 303 -54.85 20.35 -17.91
C ALA A 303 -53.99 21.62 -18.09
N GLY A 304 -53.59 22.07 -19.28
CA GLY A 304 -54.37 22.21 -20.50
C GLY A 304 -54.71 23.69 -20.69
N ALA A 305 -53.82 24.48 -21.31
CA ALA A 305 -54.14 25.74 -22.00
C ALA A 305 -52.91 26.36 -22.72
N THR A 306 -52.88 26.25 -24.05
CA THR A 306 -52.36 27.28 -24.99
C THR A 306 -53.20 28.58 -24.86
N PRO A 307 -52.72 29.82 -25.14
CA PRO A 307 -52.13 30.30 -26.44
C PRO A 307 -50.89 31.23 -26.24
N ASP A 308 -49.90 31.35 -27.13
CA ASP A 308 -49.79 31.94 -28.49
C ASP A 308 -49.07 33.32 -28.51
N VAL A 309 -48.26 33.51 -29.56
CA VAL A 309 -47.63 34.72 -30.14
C VAL A 309 -46.69 35.61 -29.27
N SER A 310 -45.40 35.69 -29.65
CA SER A 310 -44.81 36.82 -30.41
C SER A 310 -43.29 37.02 -30.22
N THR A 311 -42.55 36.95 -31.33
CA THR A 311 -41.60 37.99 -31.79
C THR A 311 -40.44 38.36 -30.85
N THR A 312 -39.19 37.98 -31.11
CA THR A 312 -38.33 38.64 -32.12
C THR A 312 -37.04 37.84 -32.33
N ALA A 313 -36.78 37.45 -33.58
CA ALA A 313 -35.47 37.09 -34.08
C ALA A 313 -34.65 38.35 -34.41
N LYS A 314 -33.38 38.39 -34.02
CA LYS A 314 -32.39 39.28 -34.65
C LYS A 314 -31.18 38.48 -35.10
N ALA A 315 -31.23 38.10 -36.37
CA ALA A 315 -30.08 37.73 -37.16
C ALA A 315 -29.29 38.99 -37.53
N ILE A 316 -27.96 38.92 -37.47
CA ILE A 316 -27.08 39.62 -38.42
C ILE A 316 -25.95 38.66 -38.75
N ALA A 317 -25.85 38.37 -40.04
CA ALA A 317 -24.81 37.58 -40.67
C ALA A 317 -23.67 38.47 -41.21
N ALA A 318 -22.50 37.84 -41.32
CA ALA A 318 -21.49 37.98 -42.37
C ALA A 318 -20.65 39.26 -42.48
N THR A 319 -19.33 39.13 -42.29
CA THR A 319 -18.27 39.38 -43.30
C THR A 319 -16.93 38.80 -42.79
N SER A 320 -16.37 37.80 -43.49
CA SER A 320 -15.08 37.85 -44.22
C SER A 320 -13.99 38.71 -43.57
N ASP A 321 -12.88 38.09 -43.14
CA ASP A 321 -11.58 38.33 -43.77
C ASP A 321 -10.48 37.39 -43.24
N VAL A 322 -9.63 36.99 -44.19
CA VAL A 322 -8.43 36.14 -44.11
C VAL A 322 -7.25 37.01 -43.65
N PRO A 323 -6.28 36.48 -42.88
CA PRO A 323 -4.95 36.34 -43.47
C PRO A 323 -4.32 34.97 -43.16
N SER A 324 -3.96 34.27 -44.23
CA SER A 324 -2.85 33.32 -44.25
C SER A 324 -1.55 34.12 -44.18
N ASP A 325 -0.82 34.01 -43.08
CA ASP A 325 0.60 34.37 -43.05
C ASP A 325 1.44 33.09 -43.01
N THR A 326 2.00 32.82 -44.19
CA THR A 326 3.08 31.86 -44.43
C THR A 326 4.38 32.64 -44.35
N PRO A 327 5.26 32.41 -43.35
CA PRO A 327 6.64 32.86 -43.47
C PRO A 327 7.46 31.79 -44.19
N SER A 328 7.53 31.93 -45.52
CA SER A 328 8.66 31.41 -46.30
C SER A 328 9.77 32.47 -46.26
N GLY A 329 10.87 32.16 -45.57
CA GLY A 329 12.08 32.97 -45.56
C GLY A 329 13.31 32.07 -45.44
N PRO A 330 14.20 32.00 -46.45
CA PRO A 330 15.46 31.29 -46.33
C PRO A 330 16.46 32.12 -45.53
N THR A 331 16.66 31.77 -44.26
CA THR A 331 17.77 32.34 -43.49
C THR A 331 19.07 31.63 -43.86
N ASN A 332 19.85 32.39 -44.61
CA ASN A 332 21.26 32.23 -44.94
C ASN A 332 22.07 31.90 -43.67
N VAL A 333 22.59 30.67 -43.57
CA VAL A 333 23.56 30.28 -42.54
C VAL A 333 24.96 30.59 -43.09
N PRO A 334 25.75 31.48 -42.46
CA PRO A 334 27.14 31.66 -42.84
C PRO A 334 27.92 30.36 -42.56
N ALA A 335 28.65 29.91 -43.57
CA ALA A 335 29.61 28.83 -43.47
C ALA A 335 30.60 29.12 -42.33
N VAL A 336 30.53 28.31 -41.28
CA VAL A 336 31.56 28.26 -40.24
C VAL A 336 32.67 27.38 -40.77
N GLU A 337 33.84 27.98 -40.95
CA GLU A 337 35.10 27.30 -41.25
C GLU A 337 35.38 26.20 -40.20
N PRO A 338 35.82 25.00 -40.60
CA PRO A 338 36.31 24.02 -39.66
C PRO A 338 37.65 24.48 -39.09
N VAL A 339 37.64 24.92 -37.83
CA VAL A 339 38.84 25.06 -37.01
C VAL A 339 39.49 23.68 -36.90
N GLY A 340 40.72 23.58 -37.40
CA GLY A 340 41.56 22.39 -37.31
C GLY A 340 41.75 21.99 -35.85
N VAL A 341 41.38 20.76 -35.54
CA VAL A 341 41.70 20.12 -34.26
C VAL A 341 43.03 19.38 -34.47
N ASP A 342 44.04 19.83 -33.75
CA ASP A 342 45.34 19.16 -33.65
C ASP A 342 45.18 17.70 -33.19
N PRO A 343 46.01 16.77 -33.70
CA PRO A 343 45.96 15.37 -33.34
C PRO A 343 46.40 15.16 -31.89
N VAL A 344 45.44 14.82 -31.03
CA VAL A 344 45.71 14.32 -29.66
C VAL A 344 46.42 12.97 -29.76
N ALA A 345 47.57 12.91 -29.09
CA ALA A 345 48.45 11.76 -28.99
C ALA A 345 47.73 10.48 -28.55
N ALA A 346 48.10 9.37 -29.18
CA ALA A 346 47.63 8.03 -28.89
C ALA A 346 47.90 7.62 -27.43
N PRO A 347 46.90 7.05 -26.71
CA PRO A 347 47.16 6.38 -25.43
C PRO A 347 47.87 5.03 -25.66
N PRO A 348 48.75 4.61 -24.73
CA PRO A 348 49.52 3.38 -24.86
C PRO A 348 48.62 2.14 -24.81
N ALA A 349 48.85 1.24 -25.76
CA ALA A 349 48.28 -0.09 -25.79
C ALA A 349 48.66 -0.89 -24.53
N GLY A 350 47.67 -1.53 -23.89
CA GLY A 350 47.97 -2.58 -22.92
C GLY A 350 46.85 -2.91 -21.95
N SER A 351 45.90 -3.74 -22.37
CA SER A 351 45.39 -4.89 -21.58
C SER A 351 44.42 -5.72 -22.44
N PRO A 352 44.58 -7.06 -22.54
CA PRO A 352 43.65 -7.91 -23.27
C PRO A 352 42.28 -7.94 -22.58
N PRO A 353 41.17 -7.98 -23.35
CA PRO A 353 39.83 -8.07 -22.77
C PRO A 353 39.65 -9.43 -22.06
N PRO A 354 38.95 -9.46 -20.90
CA PRO A 354 38.59 -10.72 -20.27
C PRO A 354 37.63 -11.48 -21.18
N SER A 355 37.91 -12.77 -21.39
CA SER A 355 37.09 -13.69 -22.16
C SER A 355 35.63 -13.66 -21.67
N PRO A 356 34.62 -13.63 -22.56
CA PRO A 356 33.23 -13.67 -22.16
C PRO A 356 32.93 -15.00 -21.46
N MET A 357 32.54 -14.92 -20.18
CA MET A 357 31.89 -16.04 -19.50
C MET A 357 30.55 -16.28 -20.21
N VAL A 358 30.52 -17.32 -21.04
CA VAL A 358 29.29 -17.89 -21.59
C VAL A 358 28.48 -18.44 -20.43
N ALA A 359 27.49 -17.67 -19.96
CA ALA A 359 26.50 -18.16 -19.03
C ALA A 359 25.71 -19.28 -19.72
N HIS A 360 25.93 -20.52 -19.30
CA HIS A 360 25.11 -21.64 -19.72
C HIS A 360 23.66 -21.37 -19.29
N PRO A 361 22.69 -21.29 -20.21
CA PRO A 361 21.29 -21.23 -19.83
C PRO A 361 21.00 -22.49 -19.02
N GLY A 362 20.61 -22.27 -17.76
CA GLY A 362 20.39 -23.33 -16.79
C GLY A 362 19.53 -24.43 -17.37
N THR A 363 19.96 -25.66 -17.20
CA THR A 363 19.26 -26.88 -17.60
C THR A 363 18.07 -27.12 -16.65
N TRP A 364 16.95 -26.43 -16.84
CA TRP A 364 15.68 -26.69 -16.12
C TRP A 364 14.87 -27.84 -16.73
N LEU A 365 15.35 -28.44 -17.82
CA LEU A 365 14.79 -29.65 -18.47
C LEU A 365 15.40 -30.95 -17.93
N THR A 366 15.71 -31.02 -16.64
CA THR A 366 16.00 -32.32 -16.01
C THR A 366 14.69 -33.05 -15.77
N ALA A 367 14.71 -34.39 -15.76
CA ALA A 367 13.53 -35.22 -15.53
C ALA A 367 12.76 -34.85 -14.24
N GLY A 368 13.45 -34.26 -13.24
CA GLY A 368 12.83 -33.73 -12.02
C GLY A 368 11.97 -32.48 -12.24
N GLY A 369 12.36 -31.59 -13.17
CA GLY A 369 11.59 -30.38 -13.48
C GLY A 369 10.24 -30.70 -14.15
N LEU A 370 10.21 -31.70 -15.03
CA LEU A 370 8.98 -32.18 -15.66
C LEU A 370 8.02 -32.84 -14.65
N PHE A 371 8.54 -33.52 -13.63
CA PHE A 371 7.71 -34.12 -12.58
C PHE A 371 7.01 -33.05 -11.73
N ILE A 372 7.73 -31.98 -11.36
CA ILE A 372 7.16 -30.86 -10.59
C ILE A 372 6.09 -30.13 -11.40
N ALA A 373 6.37 -29.84 -12.69
CA ALA A 373 5.39 -29.22 -13.58
C ALA A 373 4.12 -30.08 -13.75
N GLY A 374 4.28 -31.40 -13.88
CA GLY A 374 3.16 -32.34 -13.93
C GLY A 374 2.32 -32.32 -12.65
N LEU A 375 2.97 -32.33 -11.48
CA LEU A 375 2.27 -32.30 -10.19
C LEU A 375 1.48 -31.00 -9.99
N CYS A 376 2.05 -29.85 -10.39
CA CYS A 376 1.33 -28.58 -10.39
C CYS A 376 0.09 -28.62 -11.30
N PHE A 377 0.19 -29.19 -12.50
CA PHE A 377 -0.94 -29.33 -13.42
C PHE A 377 -2.08 -30.19 -12.84
N PHE A 378 -1.75 -31.30 -12.18
CA PHE A 378 -2.76 -32.15 -11.52
C PHE A 378 -3.47 -31.46 -10.36
N ILE A 379 -2.77 -30.66 -9.57
CA ILE A 379 -3.39 -29.88 -8.47
C ILE A 379 -4.39 -28.87 -9.03
N VAL A 380 -3.99 -28.12 -10.07
CA VAL A 380 -4.87 -27.13 -10.71
C VAL A 380 -6.10 -27.80 -11.33
N ALA A 381 -5.91 -28.92 -12.04
CA ALA A 381 -7.02 -29.69 -12.62
C ALA A 381 -7.97 -30.23 -11.53
N GLY A 382 -7.43 -30.72 -10.41
CA GLY A 382 -8.22 -31.20 -9.27
C GLY A 382 -9.05 -30.09 -8.61
N LEU A 383 -8.46 -28.91 -8.39
CA LEU A 383 -9.18 -27.74 -7.86
C LEU A 383 -10.29 -27.29 -8.81
N LEU A 384 -10.02 -27.27 -10.13
CA LEU A 384 -11.00 -26.87 -11.13
C LEU A 384 -12.16 -27.87 -11.20
N ALA A 385 -11.88 -29.18 -11.16
CA ALA A 385 -12.91 -30.22 -11.07
C ALA A 385 -13.74 -30.10 -9.78
N TRP A 386 -13.12 -29.80 -8.64
CA TRP A 386 -13.82 -29.58 -7.38
C TRP A 386 -14.76 -28.36 -7.43
N VAL A 387 -14.31 -27.25 -8.01
CA VAL A 387 -15.14 -26.05 -8.22
C VAL A 387 -16.33 -26.36 -9.14
N LEU A 388 -16.10 -27.11 -10.23
CA LEU A 388 -17.18 -27.53 -11.13
C LEU A 388 -18.18 -28.45 -10.45
N MET A 389 -17.74 -29.41 -9.64
CA MET A 389 -18.65 -30.26 -8.84
C MET A 389 -19.44 -29.45 -7.82
N ARG A 390 -18.81 -28.46 -7.17
CA ARG A 390 -19.49 -27.59 -6.21
C ARG A 390 -20.56 -26.72 -6.89
N ARG A 391 -20.27 -26.22 -8.10
CA ARG A 391 -21.26 -25.51 -8.92
C ARG A 391 -22.40 -26.41 -9.39
N ALA A 392 -22.11 -27.64 -9.82
CA ALA A 392 -23.13 -28.58 -10.25
C ALA A 392 -24.11 -28.94 -9.11
N ARG A 393 -23.63 -29.04 -7.86
CA ARG A 393 -24.49 -29.29 -6.69
C ARG A 393 -25.38 -28.09 -6.32
N ALA A 394 -24.96 -26.86 -6.63
CA ALA A 394 -25.75 -25.66 -6.34
C ALA A 394 -26.91 -25.43 -7.34
N ALA A 395 -26.88 -26.06 -8.52
CA ALA A 395 -27.87 -25.86 -9.58
C ALA A 395 -29.06 -26.85 -9.53
N ALA A 396 -29.04 -27.84 -8.63
CA ALA A 396 -30.10 -28.85 -8.52
C ALA A 396 -31.26 -28.43 -7.58
N GLY A 397 -31.49 -27.13 -7.40
CA GLY A 397 -32.68 -26.62 -6.73
C GLY A 397 -33.86 -26.56 -7.71
N PRO A 398 -35.07 -27.03 -7.35
CA PRO A 398 -36.24 -26.90 -8.20
C PRO A 398 -36.48 -25.42 -8.51
N SER A 399 -36.54 -25.08 -9.80
CA SER A 399 -36.69 -23.70 -10.26
C SER A 399 -37.97 -23.07 -9.67
N TYR A 400 -37.85 -21.81 -9.23
CA TYR A 400 -38.93 -21.04 -8.60
C TYR A 400 -40.20 -20.94 -9.45
N ILE A 401 -40.11 -21.13 -10.76
CA ILE A 401 -41.25 -21.12 -11.69
C ILE A 401 -42.23 -22.28 -11.40
N THR A 402 -41.74 -23.42 -10.89
CA THR A 402 -42.60 -24.58 -10.58
C THR A 402 -43.35 -24.43 -9.25
N ARG A 403 -42.86 -23.60 -8.31
CA ARG A 403 -43.57 -23.32 -7.04
C ARG A 403 -44.70 -22.31 -7.18
N SER A 404 -44.71 -21.50 -8.25
CA SER A 404 -45.72 -20.47 -8.48
C SER A 404 -47.08 -21.02 -8.93
N ILE A 405 -47.15 -22.25 -9.46
CA ILE A 405 -48.40 -22.82 -10.00
C ILE A 405 -49.21 -23.55 -8.90
N ASP A 406 -48.56 -24.05 -7.85
CA ASP A 406 -49.24 -24.83 -6.80
C ASP A 406 -49.86 -23.97 -5.68
N GLY A 407 -49.52 -22.68 -5.61
CA GLY A 407 -50.01 -21.77 -4.56
C GLY A 407 -51.42 -21.23 -4.79
N SER A 408 -51.95 -21.25 -6.02
CA SER A 408 -53.18 -20.52 -6.36
C SER A 408 -54.48 -21.32 -6.19
N ARG A 409 -54.44 -22.54 -5.64
CA ARG A 409 -55.63 -23.41 -5.50
C ARG A 409 -56.25 -23.49 -4.09
N ARG A 410 -55.79 -22.73 -3.10
CA ARG A 410 -56.27 -22.89 -1.69
C ARG A 410 -57.06 -21.73 -1.07
N THR A 411 -57.38 -20.65 -1.79
CA THR A 411 -58.02 -19.46 -1.17
C THR A 411 -59.40 -19.12 -1.75
N HIS A 412 -60.25 -20.12 -1.96
CA HIS A 412 -61.68 -19.90 -2.14
C HIS A 412 -62.50 -20.87 -1.30
N THR A 413 -62.60 -20.58 0.00
CA THR A 413 -63.80 -20.95 0.77
C THR A 413 -63.84 -20.18 2.09
N LEU A 414 -65.04 -19.66 2.36
CA LEU A 414 -65.65 -19.36 3.66
C LEU A 414 -65.44 -17.98 4.29
N THR A 415 -66.54 -17.19 4.17
CA THR A 415 -67.29 -16.46 5.23
C THR A 415 -66.55 -15.33 5.97
N GLY A 416 -67.07 -14.10 6.06
CA GLY A 416 -68.45 -13.63 6.03
C GLY A 416 -68.92 -13.29 7.46
N ALA A 417 -69.36 -12.03 7.63
CA ALA A 417 -70.20 -11.47 8.69
C ALA A 417 -69.54 -10.76 9.91
N ASP A 418 -70.04 -9.53 10.11
CA ASP A 418 -70.26 -8.77 11.36
C ASP A 418 -69.02 -8.31 12.17
N GLU A 419 -68.97 -7.16 12.85
CA GLU A 419 -70.00 -6.28 13.39
C GLU A 419 -69.38 -4.90 13.75
N ALA A 420 -70.25 -3.94 14.08
CA ALA A 420 -69.98 -2.54 14.36
C ALA A 420 -69.46 -2.23 15.79
N GLY A 421 -69.02 -0.98 15.99
CA GLY A 421 -68.76 -0.32 17.28
C GLY A 421 -67.39 0.36 17.30
N GLY A 422 -67.21 1.69 17.42
CA GLY A 422 -67.89 2.62 18.30
C GLY A 422 -67.01 2.87 19.53
N GLY A 423 -66.25 3.98 19.57
CA GLY A 423 -65.45 4.31 20.76
C GLY A 423 -64.52 5.53 20.61
N CYS A 424 -65.01 6.70 21.01
CA CYS A 424 -64.22 7.89 21.34
C CYS A 424 -63.30 7.62 22.55
N ALA A 425 -62.04 8.09 22.51
CA ALA A 425 -61.30 8.48 23.71
C ALA A 425 -60.04 9.31 23.37
N THR A 426 -60.13 10.61 23.70
CA THR A 426 -59.11 11.42 24.41
C THR A 426 -57.65 11.46 23.93
N CYS A 427 -57.24 12.67 23.53
CA CYS A 427 -55.86 13.16 23.50
C CYS A 427 -55.14 12.98 24.86
N PRO A 428 -53.81 12.90 24.84
CA PRO A 428 -53.02 13.73 25.73
C PRO A 428 -52.02 14.60 24.98
N SER A 429 -52.13 15.89 25.28
CA SER A 429 -51.04 16.87 25.28
C SER A 429 -49.77 16.30 25.89
N SER A 430 -48.63 16.42 25.19
CA SER A 430 -47.32 16.29 25.81
C SER A 430 -46.31 17.24 25.16
N ASP A 431 -46.01 18.27 25.95
CA ASP A 431 -44.77 19.03 26.07
C ASP A 431 -43.75 19.04 24.94
N ARG A 432 -43.59 20.24 24.38
CA ARG A 432 -42.34 20.71 23.78
C ARG A 432 -41.30 20.88 24.88
N GLY A 433 -40.43 19.88 25.04
CA GLY A 433 -39.14 20.06 25.70
C GLY A 433 -38.15 20.72 24.74
N GLU A 434 -37.85 22.01 24.98
CA GLU A 434 -36.70 22.70 24.43
C GLU A 434 -35.41 21.98 24.84
N LEU A 435 -34.64 21.51 23.86
CA LEU A 435 -33.28 21.01 24.10
C LEU A 435 -32.30 22.20 24.10
N PRO A 436 -31.43 22.31 25.11
CA PRO A 436 -30.46 23.39 25.22
C PRO A 436 -29.33 23.24 24.20
N MET A 437 -29.10 24.30 23.44
CA MET A 437 -27.90 24.52 22.61
C MET A 437 -26.62 24.31 23.43
N PRO A 438 -25.62 23.56 22.92
CA PRO A 438 -24.31 23.52 23.54
C PRO A 438 -23.61 24.87 23.38
N ARG A 439 -23.20 25.45 24.52
CA ARG A 439 -22.36 26.64 24.64
C ARG A 439 -21.10 26.48 23.77
N MET A 440 -20.92 27.39 22.82
CA MET A 440 -19.62 27.72 22.24
C MET A 440 -18.71 28.23 23.36
N THR A 441 -17.78 27.38 23.81
CA THR A 441 -16.65 27.81 24.62
C THR A 441 -15.62 28.45 23.68
N GLN A 442 -15.63 29.79 23.63
CA GLN A 442 -14.49 30.55 23.12
C GLN A 442 -13.28 30.27 24.01
N LEU A 443 -12.33 29.48 23.52
CA LEU A 443 -10.97 29.48 24.03
C LEU A 443 -10.23 30.66 23.38
N ARG A 444 -10.27 31.80 24.08
CA ARG A 444 -9.28 32.86 23.96
C ARG A 444 -8.01 32.42 24.69
N GLY A 445 -6.88 32.55 23.99
CA GLY A 445 -5.59 32.84 24.60
C GLY A 445 -4.64 31.66 24.71
N CYS A 446 -3.57 31.66 23.92
CA CYS A 446 -2.29 32.15 24.42
C CYS A 446 -1.29 32.29 23.27
N ALA A 447 -0.80 33.52 23.11
CA ALA A 447 0.40 33.81 22.35
C ALA A 447 1.63 33.29 23.13
N SER A 448 2.54 32.62 22.43
CA SER A 448 3.96 32.49 22.77
C SER A 448 4.70 32.30 21.44
N ALA A 449 5.42 33.33 20.98
CA ALA A 449 6.86 33.54 21.23
C ALA A 449 7.68 32.44 20.55
N ARG A 450 8.25 32.70 19.35
CA ARG A 450 9.62 33.19 19.08
C ARG A 450 10.72 32.18 19.46
N TRP A 451 11.69 32.03 18.54
CA TRP A 451 13.00 31.32 18.59
C TRP A 451 12.98 29.85 18.13
N PHE A 452 13.86 29.32 17.27
CA PHE A 452 15.18 29.64 16.67
C PHE A 452 15.17 29.24 15.16
N GLY A 453 16.06 29.64 14.24
CA GLY A 453 17.34 30.33 14.36
C GLY A 453 18.57 29.40 14.33
N ALA A 454 18.80 28.62 13.27
CA ALA A 454 20.12 28.19 12.75
C ALA A 454 19.92 27.35 11.48
#